data_AF-A0A5Q2TQ49-F1
#
_entry.id   AF-A0A5Q2TQ49-F1
#
_cell.length_a   1.000
_cell.length_b   1.000
_cell.length_c   1.000
_cell.angle_alpha   90.00
_cell.angle_beta   90.00
_cell.angle_gamma   90.00
#
_symmetry.space_group_name_H-M   'P 1'
#
loop_
_entity.id
_entity.type
_entity.pdbx_description
1 polymer ?
#
loop_
_entity_poly.entity_id
_entity_poly.type
_entity_poly.pdbx_seq_one_letter_code
_entity_poly.pdbx_strand_id
1 'polypeptide(L)' 'MKLNKKWSASQVLFMTCFVVLVLAIFEFAVPEFNWKSIVFIILCGVSAYVGGRLSFVAIKND' A
#
# COMPACT_ATOMS: atom_id res chain seq x y z
N MET A 1 -20.55 7.41 -15.53
CA MET A 1 -19.69 7.31 -14.32
C MET A 1 -18.28 7.75 -14.71
N LYS A 2 -17.89 9.02 -14.52
CA LYS A 2 -16.57 9.54 -14.90
C LYS A 2 -15.52 9.10 -13.86
N LEU A 3 -14.99 7.89 -14.02
CA LEU A 3 -13.74 7.47 -13.35
C LEU A 3 -12.54 8.02 -14.13
N ASN A 4 -12.39 9.35 -14.13
CA ASN A 4 -11.18 10.02 -14.59
C ASN A 4 -10.55 10.78 -13.42
N LYS A 5 -10.40 10.10 -12.28
CA LYS A 5 -9.57 10.62 -11.21
C LYS A 5 -8.14 10.26 -11.58
N LYS A 6 -7.46 11.16 -12.30
CA LYS A 6 -6.02 11.09 -12.55
C LYS A 6 -5.37 11.02 -11.16
N TRP A 7 -4.87 9.85 -10.77
CA TRP A 7 -4.12 9.74 -9.52
C TRP A 7 -2.92 10.66 -9.66
N SER A 8 -2.78 11.61 -8.74
CA SER A 8 -1.63 12.50 -8.76
C SER A 8 -0.35 11.66 -8.61
N ALA A 9 0.73 12.02 -9.32
CA ALA A 9 2.00 11.31 -9.22
C ALA A 9 2.46 11.18 -7.77
N SER A 10 2.22 12.21 -6.94
CA SER A 10 2.50 12.20 -5.51
C SER A 10 1.67 11.18 -4.74
N GLN A 11 0.43 10.93 -5.17
CA GLN A 11 -0.52 9.98 -4.58
C GLN A 11 -0.08 8.54 -4.82
N VAL A 12 0.41 8.27 -6.04
CA VAL A 12 0.99 6.98 -6.43
C VAL A 12 2.33 6.75 -5.74
N LEU A 13 3.21 7.75 -5.72
CA LEU A 13 4.51 7.65 -5.04
C LEU A 13 4.35 7.39 -3.54
N PHE A 14 3.43 8.09 -2.86
CA PHE A 14 3.15 7.87 -1.45
C PHE A 14 2.62 6.45 -1.20
N MET A 15 1.67 6.00 -2.04
CA MET A 15 1.11 4.65 -1.93
C MET A 15 2.17 3.57 -2.15
N THR A 16 2.99 3.70 -3.19
CA THR A 16 4.08 2.75 -3.47
C THR A 16 5.10 2.74 -2.34
N CYS A 17 5.52 3.92 -1.85
CA CYS A 17 6.48 4.01 -0.75
C CYS A 17 5.95 3.37 0.53
N PHE A 18 4.67 3.61 0.86
CA PHE A 18 4.00 3.01 2.00
C PHE A 18 3.94 1.48 1.89
N VAL A 19 3.54 0.96 0.73
CA VAL A 19 3.47 -0.49 0.48
C VAL A 19 4.86 -1.14 0.62
N VAL A 20 5.89 -0.56 0.00
CA VAL A 20 7.27 -1.07 0.08
C VAL A 20 7.77 -1.08 1.52
N LEU A 21 7.50 -0.03 2.29
CA LEU A 21 7.94 0.08 3.68
C LEU A 21 7.27 -0.99 4.56
N VAL A 22 5.95 -1.20 4.41
CA VAL A 22 5.21 -2.24 5.14
C VAL A 22 5.72 -3.65 4.79
N LEU A 23 5.98 -3.90 3.51
CA LEU A 23 6.50 -5.19 3.06
C LEU A 23 7.93 -5.44 3.56
N ALA A 24 8.79 -4.41 3.56
CA ALA A 24 10.15 -4.52 4.09
C ALA A 24 10.17 -4.82 5.60
N ILE A 25 9.29 -4.18 6.38
CA ILE A 25 9.12 -4.50 7.81
C ILE A 25 8.64 -5.94 7.98
N PHE A 26 7.66 -6.38 7.19
CA PHE A 26 7.16 -7.74 7.28
C PHE A 26 8.24 -8.77 6.93
N GLU A 27 9.03 -8.54 5.89
CA GLU A 27 10.11 -9.44 5.49
C GLU A 27 11.17 -9.58 6.59
N PHE A 28 11.52 -8.47 7.25
CA PHE A 28 12.55 -8.42 8.29
C PHE A 28 12.07 -8.91 9.67
N ALA A 29 10.84 -8.56 10.07
CA ALA A 29 10.31 -8.86 11.39
C ALA A 29 9.68 -10.27 11.47
N VAL A 30 9.24 -10.83 10.34
CA VAL A 30 8.50 -12.09 10.34
C VAL A 30 9.41 -13.25 9.91
N PRO A 31 9.67 -14.23 10.81
CA PRO A 31 10.50 -15.39 10.49
C PRO A 31 9.88 -16.21 9.35
N GLU A 32 10.70 -16.92 8.59
CA GLU A 32 10.23 -17.76 7.48
C GLU A 32 9.37 -18.92 8.00
N PHE A 33 8.11 -18.98 7.54
CA PHE A 33 7.21 -20.10 7.75
C PHE A 33 6.47 -20.42 6.44
N ASN A 34 5.96 -21.64 6.31
CA ASN A 34 5.35 -22.17 5.07
C ASN A 34 4.24 -21.29 4.47
N TRP A 35 3.59 -20.44 5.27
CA TRP A 35 2.50 -19.55 4.86
C TRP A 35 2.92 -18.09 4.68
N LYS A 36 4.22 -17.76 4.83
CA LYS A 36 4.74 -16.39 4.76
C LYS A 36 4.40 -15.72 3.42
N SER A 37 4.46 -16.48 2.32
CA SER A 37 4.10 -15.97 0.97
C SER A 37 2.62 -15.60 0.85
N ILE A 38 1.71 -16.41 1.41
CA ILE A 38 0.26 -16.13 1.40
C ILE A 38 -0.03 -14.88 2.23
N VAL A 39 0.58 -14.78 3.42
CA VAL A 39 0.45 -13.61 4.28
C VAL A 39 1.02 -12.37 3.60
N PHE A 40 2.14 -12.48 2.88
CA PHE A 40 2.74 -11.39 2.11
C PHE A 40 1.81 -10.85 1.02
N ILE A 41 1.14 -11.74 0.27
CA ILE A 41 0.16 -11.36 -0.77
C ILE A 41 -1.02 -10.62 -0.14
N ILE A 42 -1.56 -11.14 0.97
CA ILE A 42 -2.68 -10.50 1.68
C ILE A 42 -2.24 -9.13 2.22
N LEU A 43 -1.05 -9.05 2.83
CA LEU A 43 -0.51 -7.81 3.38
C LEU A 43 -0.28 -6.75 2.29
N CYS A 44 0.15 -7.17 1.09
CA CYS A 44 0.33 -6.30 -0.06
C CYS A 44 -1.02 -5.72 -0.55
N GLY A 45 -2.06 -6.55 -0.61
CA GLY A 45 -3.41 -6.08 -0.94
C GLY A 45 -3.98 -5.11 0.09
N VAL A 46 -3.81 -5.42 1.38
CA VAL A 46 -4.26 -4.57 2.49
C VAL A 46 -3.49 -3.26 2.53
N SER A 47 -2.17 -3.28 2.38
CA SER A 47 -1.33 -2.08 2.39
C SER A 47 -1.61 -1.19 1.17
N ALA A 48 -1.88 -1.77 0.01
CA ALA A 48 -2.29 -1.02 -1.17
C ALA A 48 -3.67 -0.37 -0.97
N TYR A 49 -4.63 -1.09 -0.39
CA TYR A 49 -5.96 -0.54 -0.10
C TYR A 49 -5.90 0.60 0.94
N VAL A 50 -5.18 0.38 2.04
CA VAL A 50 -5.00 1.37 3.10
C VAL A 50 -4.22 2.57 2.57
N GLY A 51 -3.11 2.35 1.87
CA GLY A 51 -2.30 3.38 1.23
C GLY A 51 -3.14 4.23 0.27
N GLY A 52 -3.90 3.61 -0.63
CA GLY A 52 -4.80 4.32 -1.55
C GLY A 52 -5.87 5.14 -0.83
N ARG A 53 -6.47 4.62 0.25
CA ARG A 53 -7.43 5.36 1.08
C ARG A 53 -6.76 6.52 1.83
N LEU A 54 -5.58 6.30 2.38
CA LEU A 54 -4.80 7.33 3.07
C LEU A 54 -4.42 8.44 2.10
N SER A 55 -3.93 8.11 0.91
CA SER A 55 -3.59 9.08 -0.13
C SER A 55 -4.82 9.87 -0.61
N PHE A 56 -6.00 9.24 -0.62
CA PHE A 56 -7.27 9.94 -0.91
C PHE A 56 -7.70 10.89 0.20
N VAL A 57 -7.45 10.57 1.47
CA VAL A 57 -7.79 11.42 2.62
C VAL A 57 -6.76 12.54 2.79
N ALA A 58 -5.47 12.22 2.68
CA ALA A 58 -4.36 13.15 2.85
C ALA A 58 -4.33 14.22 1.76
N ILE A 59 -4.53 13.83 0.48
CA ILE A 59 -4.52 14.79 -0.64
C ILE A 59 -5.89 15.47 -0.85
N LYS A 60 -6.97 15.01 -0.20
CA LYS A 60 -8.25 15.72 -0.25
C LYS A 60 -8.25 17.00 0.61
N ASN A 61 -7.25 17.18 1.46
CA ASN A 61 -7.07 18.38 2.30
C ASN A 61 -6.12 19.42 1.68
N ASP A 62 -5.68 19.24 0.43
CA ASP A 62 -4.97 20.26 -0.36
C ASP A 62 -5.93 20.94 -1.35
#